data_AF-A0A1S2Q9H2-F1
#
_entry.id   AF-A0A1S2Q9H2-F1
#
_cell.length_a   1.000
_cell.length_b   1.000
_cell.length_c   1.000
_cell.angle_alpha   90.00
_cell.angle_beta   90.00
_cell.angle_gamma   90.00
#
_symmetry.space_group_name_H-M   'P 1'
#
loop_
_entity.id
_entity.type
_entity.pdbx_description
1 polymer ?
#
loop_
_entity_poly.entity_id
_entity_poly.type
_entity_poly.pdbx_seq_one_letter_code
_entity_poly.pdbx_strand_id
1 'polypeptide(L)'
;MPEPRHLDGAVLRVFLGILVDEGRIRTAGTLLRPAELGYVPDGATTLTLTLTNESDTTARLLLLGGPPLGEEIVMWWNFVGRTQGDIEQAREDWLSGSRFGEAKGYDGDPLPAPELPSVPLKARGRVR
;
A
#
# COMPACT_ATOMS: atom_id res chain seq x y z
N MET A 1 -22.85 -1.15 10.80
CA MET A 1 -21.99 -1.93 9.87
C MET A 1 -22.75 -2.04 8.57
N PRO A 2 -22.18 -1.67 7.41
CA PRO A 2 -22.83 -1.95 6.14
C PRO A 2 -22.99 -3.47 5.96
N GLU A 3 -24.12 -3.88 5.37
CA GLU A 3 -24.42 -5.29 5.09
C GLU A 3 -23.39 -5.91 4.12
N PRO A 4 -22.99 -7.17 4.32
CA PRO A 4 -22.10 -7.87 3.39
C PRO A 4 -22.71 -7.95 1.99
N ARG A 5 -22.03 -7.39 0.98
CA ARG A 5 -22.42 -7.56 -0.42
C ARG A 5 -21.91 -8.90 -0.93
N HIS A 6 -22.85 -9.76 -1.30
CA HIS A 6 -22.57 -11.01 -1.99
C HIS A 6 -22.61 -10.72 -3.50
N LEU A 7 -21.50 -10.98 -4.20
CA LEU A 7 -21.45 -10.95 -5.67
C LEU A 7 -21.63 -12.39 -6.14
N ASP A 8 -22.81 -12.72 -6.67
CA ASP A 8 -23.10 -14.06 -7.16
C ASP A 8 -22.13 -14.45 -8.29
N GLY A 9 -21.37 -15.52 -8.07
CA GLY A 9 -20.43 -16.09 -9.04
C GLY A 9 -19.01 -15.51 -9.05
N ALA A 10 -18.71 -14.44 -8.28
CA ALA A 10 -17.37 -13.85 -8.24
C ALA A 10 -16.55 -14.35 -7.03
N VAL A 11 -15.48 -15.10 -7.30
CA VAL A 11 -14.48 -15.49 -6.28
C VAL A 11 -13.52 -14.31 -6.07
N LEU A 12 -13.76 -13.50 -5.03
CA LEU A 12 -12.82 -12.47 -4.61
C LEU A 12 -11.75 -13.09 -3.72
N ARG A 13 -10.50 -13.13 -4.19
CA ARG A 13 -9.34 -13.37 -3.34
C ARG A 13 -8.92 -12.03 -2.76
N VAL A 14 -8.90 -11.90 -1.45
CA VAL A 14 -8.53 -10.66 -0.76
C VAL A 14 -7.33 -10.91 0.14
N PHE A 15 -6.44 -9.94 0.23
CA PHE A 15 -5.43 -9.90 1.28
C PHE A 15 -5.90 -8.96 2.41
N LEU A 16 -5.29 -9.09 3.59
CA LEU A 16 -5.56 -8.18 4.71
C LEU A 16 -4.26 -7.77 5.41
N GLY A 17 -4.03 -6.48 5.48
CA GLY A 17 -3.02 -5.81 6.30
C GLY A 17 -3.67 -5.24 7.57
N ILE A 18 -2.95 -5.35 8.69
CA ILE A 18 -3.37 -4.84 10.00
C ILE A 18 -2.26 -3.92 10.49
N LEU A 19 -2.48 -2.60 10.40
CA LEU A 19 -1.53 -1.61 10.88
C LEU A 19 -1.98 -1.12 12.26
N VAL A 20 -1.14 -1.31 13.27
CA VAL A 20 -1.44 -0.85 14.62
C VAL A 20 -0.92 0.57 14.80
N ASP A 21 -1.80 1.47 15.24
CA ASP A 21 -1.47 2.86 15.56
C ASP A 21 -1.36 3.05 17.09
N GLU A 22 -2.28 2.49 17.86
CA GLU A 22 -2.27 2.49 19.33
C GLU A 22 -2.63 1.12 19.89
N GLY A 23 -2.05 0.77 21.04
CA GLY A 23 -2.27 -0.50 21.73
C GLY A 23 -1.39 -1.64 21.21
N ARG A 24 -1.76 -2.88 21.56
CA ARG A 24 -1.06 -4.12 21.21
C ARG A 24 -2.08 -5.15 20.81
N ILE A 25 -1.99 -5.64 19.58
CA ILE A 25 -3.01 -6.50 18.98
C ILE A 25 -2.41 -7.88 18.72
N ARG A 26 -2.97 -8.92 19.36
CA ARG A 26 -2.66 -10.30 19.01
C ARG A 26 -3.59 -10.79 17.92
N THR A 27 -3.02 -11.41 16.90
CA THR A 27 -3.75 -12.07 15.82
C THR A 27 -2.98 -13.26 15.28
N ALA A 28 -3.67 -14.37 15.00
CA ALA A 28 -3.05 -15.62 14.54
C ALA A 28 -1.79 -16.03 15.36
N GLY A 29 -1.85 -15.84 16.69
CA GLY A 29 -0.72 -16.10 17.61
C GLY A 29 0.39 -15.04 17.62
N THR A 30 0.42 -14.12 16.67
CA THR A 30 1.44 -13.06 16.54
C THR A 30 0.98 -11.78 17.23
N LEU A 31 1.86 -11.17 18.02
CA LEU A 31 1.61 -9.86 18.64
C LEU A 31 2.10 -8.75 17.71
N LEU A 32 1.24 -7.78 17.43
CA LEU A 32 1.56 -6.56 16.69
C LEU A 32 1.58 -5.36 17.64
N ARG A 33 2.62 -4.54 17.53
CA ARG A 33 2.86 -3.32 18.30
C ARG A 33 2.61 -2.07 17.43
N PRO A 34 2.53 -0.87 18.02
CA PRO A 34 2.39 0.37 17.24
C PRO A 34 3.46 0.48 16.15
N ALA A 35 3.04 0.95 14.97
CA ALA A 35 3.84 1.01 13.74
C ALA A 35 4.24 -0.35 13.13
N GLU A 36 3.72 -1.48 13.62
CA GLU A 36 3.88 -2.78 12.96
C GLU A 36 2.71 -3.11 12.04
N LEU A 37 3.03 -3.70 10.89
CA LEU A 37 2.07 -4.19 9.90
C LEU A 37 2.02 -5.71 9.95
N GLY A 38 0.89 -6.27 10.39
CA GLY A 38 0.58 -7.67 10.18
C GLY A 38 0.04 -7.89 8.77
N TYR A 39 0.46 -8.98 8.11
CA TYR A 39 -0.03 -9.34 6.78
C TYR A 39 -0.62 -10.75 6.80
N VAL A 40 -1.87 -10.86 6.38
CA VAL A 40 -2.55 -12.12 6.12
C VAL A 40 -2.60 -12.31 4.59
N PRO A 41 -1.93 -13.34 4.04
CA PRO A 41 -1.92 -13.56 2.61
C PRO A 41 -3.32 -13.87 2.09
N ASP A 42 -3.57 -13.52 0.84
CA ASP A 42 -4.81 -13.91 0.20
C ASP A 42 -4.84 -15.41 -0.06
N GLY A 43 -6.01 -16.01 0.05
CA GLY A 43 -6.14 -17.46 -0.04
C GLY A 43 -7.57 -17.96 0.07
N ALA A 44 -8.46 -17.16 0.67
CA ALA A 44 -9.86 -17.48 0.86
C ALA A 44 -10.78 -16.44 0.20
N THR A 45 -12.00 -16.87 -0.09
CA THR A 45 -13.14 -16.00 -0.47
C THR A 45 -13.70 -15.22 0.71
N THR A 46 -13.42 -15.68 1.93
CA THR A 46 -13.81 -15.02 3.18
C THR A 46 -12.67 -15.21 4.17
N LEU A 47 -12.24 -14.12 4.81
CA LEU A 47 -11.23 -14.15 5.87
C LEU A 47 -11.90 -13.85 7.21
N THR A 48 -11.84 -14.81 8.13
CA THR A 48 -12.20 -14.58 9.54
C THR A 48 -10.95 -14.29 10.32
N LEU A 49 -10.90 -13.13 10.98
CA LEU A 49 -9.77 -12.68 11.76
C LEU A 49 -10.18 -12.46 13.21
N THR A 50 -9.45 -13.06 14.15
CA THR A 50 -9.57 -12.73 15.57
C THR A 50 -8.48 -11.74 15.95
N LEU A 51 -8.90 -10.65 16.58
CA LEU A 51 -8.03 -9.61 17.11
C LEU A 51 -8.25 -9.52 18.62
N THR A 52 -7.17 -9.63 19.39
CA THR A 52 -7.21 -9.47 20.85
C THR A 52 -6.37 -8.27 21.23
N ASN A 53 -6.98 -7.28 21.89
CA ASN A 53 -6.24 -6.19 22.48
C ASN A 53 -5.61 -6.65 23.80
N GLU A 54 -4.28 -6.68 23.86
CA GLU A 54 -3.51 -7.02 25.07
C GLU A 54 -3.05 -5.78 25.84
N SER A 55 -3.65 -4.63 25.57
CA SER A 55 -3.41 -3.40 26.31
C SER A 55 -4.52 -3.14 27.31
N ASP A 56 -4.19 -2.36 28.33
CA ASP A 56 -5.10 -1.80 29.32
C ASP A 56 -5.90 -0.60 28.79
N THR A 57 -5.48 -0.05 27.65
CA THR A 57 -6.14 1.05 26.95
C THR A 57 -6.83 0.60 25.66
N THR A 58 -7.71 1.46 25.14
CA THR A 58 -8.30 1.28 23.81
C THR A 58 -7.21 1.22 22.74
N ALA A 59 -7.27 0.21 21.87
CA ALA A 59 -6.41 0.12 20.70
C ALA A 59 -7.02 0.83 19.49
N ARG A 60 -6.16 1.40 18.64
CA ARG A 60 -6.52 1.96 17.33
C ARG A 60 -5.69 1.28 16.25
N LEU A 61 -6.37 0.77 15.24
CA LEU A 61 -5.74 0.07 14.13
C LEU A 61 -6.45 0.36 12.81
N LEU A 62 -5.74 0.16 11.71
CA LEU A 62 -6.26 0.24 10.37
C LEU A 62 -6.26 -1.17 9.73
N LEU A 63 -7.41 -1.53 9.16
CA LEU A 63 -7.55 -2.72 8.32
C LEU A 63 -7.46 -2.29 6.85
N LEU A 64 -6.50 -2.86 6.13
CA LEU A 64 -6.24 -2.57 4.72
C LEU A 64 -6.40 -3.85 3.92
N GLY A 65 -7.33 -3.89 2.98
CA GLY A 65 -7.54 -5.10 2.19
C GLY A 65 -8.23 -4.84 0.87
N GLY A 66 -8.09 -5.80 -0.03
CA GLY A 66 -8.67 -5.72 -1.37
C GLY A 66 -8.20 -6.86 -2.25
N PRO A 67 -8.73 -6.94 -3.48
CA PRO A 67 -8.19 -7.85 -4.47
C PRO A 67 -6.72 -7.51 -4.75
N PRO A 68 -5.84 -8.53 -4.88
CA PRO A 68 -4.47 -8.31 -5.35
C PRO A 68 -4.46 -7.56 -6.69
N LEU A 69 -3.50 -6.66 -6.86
CA LEU A 69 -3.28 -5.99 -8.14
C LEU A 69 -2.88 -7.04 -9.20
N GLY A 70 -3.56 -7.01 -10.35
CA GLY A 70 -3.34 -7.95 -11.45
C GLY A 70 -2.24 -7.55 -12.44
N GLU A 71 -1.51 -6.48 -12.16
CA GLU A 71 -0.49 -5.89 -13.03
C GLU A 71 0.88 -5.90 -12.34
N GLU A 72 1.95 -5.95 -13.12
CA GLU A 72 3.28 -5.61 -12.61
C GLU A 72 3.46 -4.09 -12.61
N ILE A 73 4.00 -3.55 -11.53
CA ILE A 73 4.27 -2.12 -11.39
C ILE A 73 5.75 -1.88 -11.10
N VAL A 74 6.27 -0.78 -11.64
CA VAL A 74 7.56 -0.21 -11.25
C VAL A 74 7.26 0.96 -10.33
N MET A 75 7.87 0.97 -9.15
CA MET A 75 7.73 2.04 -8.17
C MET A 75 9.11 2.57 -7.79
N TRP A 76 9.29 3.87 -7.93
CA TRP A 76 10.49 4.57 -7.49
C TRP A 76 10.11 5.99 -7.09
N TRP A 77 10.57 6.42 -5.91
CA TRP A 77 10.16 7.68 -5.29
C TRP A 77 8.62 7.84 -5.30
N ASN A 78 8.12 9.00 -5.72
CA ASN A 78 6.69 9.30 -5.78
C ASN A 78 6.02 8.84 -7.10
N PHE A 79 6.71 8.02 -7.91
CA PHE A 79 6.22 7.58 -9.21
C PHE A 79 5.89 6.09 -9.21
N VAL A 80 4.73 5.77 -9.77
CA VAL A 80 4.27 4.40 -10.03
C VAL A 80 3.91 4.31 -11.51
N GLY A 81 4.61 3.44 -12.23
CA GLY A 81 4.42 3.17 -13.65
C GLY A 81 4.40 1.67 -13.94
N ARG A 82 4.35 1.30 -15.21
CA ARG A 82 4.44 -0.09 -15.68
C ARG A 82 5.85 -0.46 -16.14
N THR A 83 6.63 0.54 -16.55
CA THR A 83 7.99 0.35 -17.07
C THR A 83 8.98 1.33 -16.44
N GLN A 84 10.28 1.08 -16.61
CA GLN A 84 11.32 2.05 -16.25
C GLN A 84 11.18 3.37 -17.04
N GLY A 85 10.81 3.29 -18.32
CA GLY A 85 10.59 4.47 -19.15
C GLY A 85 9.47 5.38 -18.62
N ASP A 86 8.42 4.79 -18.03
CA ASP A 86 7.36 5.58 -17.39
C ASP A 86 7.90 6.41 -16.20
N ILE A 87 8.86 5.85 -15.45
CA ILE A 87 9.50 6.53 -14.32
C ILE A 87 10.47 7.61 -14.79
N GLU A 88 11.25 7.32 -15.84
CA GLU A 88 12.16 8.28 -16.47
C GLU A 88 11.39 9.50 -16.99
N GLN A 89 10.30 9.27 -17.73
CA GLN A 89 9.44 10.34 -18.22
C GLN A 89 8.80 11.12 -17.07
N ALA A 90 8.24 10.44 -16.06
CA ALA A 90 7.63 11.13 -14.91
C ALA A 90 8.65 12.00 -14.15
N ARG A 91 9.91 11.55 -14.06
CA ARG A 91 10.99 12.32 -13.45
C ARG A 91 11.34 13.56 -14.27
N GLU A 92 11.46 13.43 -15.59
CA GLU A 92 11.71 14.57 -16.49
C GLU A 92 10.57 15.58 -16.44
N ASP A 93 9.33 15.11 -16.48
CA ASP A 93 8.13 15.93 -16.38
C ASP A 93 8.07 16.72 -15.05
N TRP A 94 8.53 16.10 -13.95
CA TRP A 94 8.61 16.74 -12.65
C TRP A 94 9.69 17.81 -12.58
N LEU A 95 10.89 17.51 -13.08
CA LEU A 95 12.02 18.45 -13.07
C LEU A 95 11.83 19.63 -14.02
N SER A 96 11.13 19.41 -15.15
CA SER A 96 10.81 20.46 -16.12
C SER A 96 9.57 21.27 -15.75
N GLY A 97 8.74 20.78 -14.82
CA GLY A 97 7.47 21.39 -14.46
C GLY A 97 6.38 21.26 -15.54
N SER A 98 6.52 20.34 -16.50
CA SER A 98 5.67 20.26 -17.69
C SER A 98 4.27 19.68 -17.43
N ARG A 99 4.12 18.82 -16.40
CA ARG A 99 2.91 17.99 -16.22
C ARG A 99 2.19 18.15 -14.89
N PHE A 100 2.90 18.35 -13.79
CA PHE A 100 2.34 18.20 -12.43
C PHE A 100 1.71 19.46 -11.83
N GLY A 101 1.70 20.56 -12.58
CA GLY A 101 1.17 21.84 -12.13
C GLY A 101 2.02 22.48 -11.02
N GLU A 102 1.47 23.53 -10.39
CA GLU A 102 2.15 24.33 -9.37
C GLU A 102 1.35 24.35 -8.06
N ALA A 103 2.02 24.11 -6.94
CA ALA A 103 1.45 24.21 -5.60
C ALA A 103 1.41 25.68 -5.13
N LYS A 104 0.30 26.36 -5.39
CA LYS A 104 0.11 27.76 -4.97
C LYS A 104 0.00 27.88 -3.44
N GLY A 105 0.69 28.86 -2.88
CA GLY A 105 0.64 29.17 -1.45
C GLY A 105 1.68 28.43 -0.59
N TYR A 106 2.57 27.66 -1.21
CA TYR A 106 3.75 27.11 -0.55
C TYR A 106 4.95 28.03 -0.80
N ASP A 107 5.60 28.50 0.27
CA ASP A 107 6.80 29.34 0.21
C ASP A 107 8.04 28.44 0.27
N GLY A 108 8.32 27.75 -0.84
CA GLY A 108 9.47 26.86 -0.97
C GLY A 108 9.59 26.29 -2.38
N ASP A 109 10.81 25.86 -2.72
CA ASP A 109 11.11 25.27 -4.02
C ASP A 109 10.49 23.86 -4.17
N PRO A 110 10.15 23.44 -5.40
CA PRO A 110 9.79 22.06 -5.66
C PRO A 110 10.88 21.09 -5.20
N LEU A 111 10.50 20.03 -4.48
CA LEU A 111 11.45 19.01 -4.05
C LEU A 111 12.10 18.35 -5.27
N PRO A 112 13.43 18.34 -5.41
CA PRO A 112 14.08 17.72 -6.56
C PRO A 112 13.90 16.20 -6.51
N ALA A 113 13.54 15.60 -7.65
CA ALA A 113 13.54 14.15 -7.77
C ALA A 113 14.98 13.61 -7.66
N PRO A 114 15.24 12.55 -6.86
CA PRO A 114 16.59 11.97 -6.74
C PRO A 114 17.15 11.49 -8.09
N GLU A 115 18.44 11.20 -8.18
CA GLU A 115 18.98 10.53 -9.36
C GLU A 115 18.45 9.10 -9.47
N LEU A 116 18.22 8.64 -10.70
CA LEU A 116 17.85 7.25 -10.93
C LEU A 116 19.03 6.33 -10.60
N PRO A 117 18.77 5.15 -10.03
CA PRO A 117 19.83 4.18 -9.79
C PRO A 117 20.43 3.71 -11.12
N SER A 118 21.71 3.33 -11.09
CA SER A 118 22.42 2.78 -12.26
C SER A 118 21.98 1.37 -12.65
N VAL A 119 21.15 0.73 -11.83
CA VAL A 119 20.59 -0.61 -12.08
C VAL A 119 19.14 -0.51 -12.51
N PRO A 120 18.66 -1.39 -13.42
CA PRO A 120 17.29 -1.37 -13.86
C PRO A 120 16.29 -1.48 -12.70
N LEU A 121 15.23 -0.69 -12.76
CA LEU A 121 14.16 -0.78 -11.77
C LEU A 121 13.38 -2.09 -11.95
N LYS A 122 13.26 -2.85 -10.87
CA LYS A 122 12.56 -4.13 -10.89
C LYS A 122 11.04 -3.92 -10.86
N ALA A 123 10.36 -4.34 -11.90
CA ALA A 123 8.91 -4.51 -11.88
C ALA A 123 8.52 -5.51 -10.79
N ARG A 124 7.53 -5.12 -9.98
CA ARG A 124 6.95 -5.96 -8.94
C ARG A 124 5.50 -6.22 -9.29
N GLY A 125 5.19 -7.47 -9.53
CA GLY A 125 3.84 -7.98 -9.50
C GLY A 125 3.82 -9.29 -8.74
N ARG A 126 2.68 -9.96 -8.77
CA ARG A 126 2.55 -11.24 -8.14
C ARG A 126 3.20 -12.31 -9.01
N VAL A 127 4.41 -12.75 -8.64
CA VAL A 127 4.98 -14.00 -9.16
C VAL A 127 4.12 -15.14 -8.62
N ARG A 128 3.49 -15.90 -9.50
CA ARG A 128 2.78 -17.13 -9.13
C ARG A 128 3.77 -18.26 -8.85
#